data_AF-A0A6I8U2I7-F1
#
_entry.id   AF-A0A6I8U2I7-F1
#
_cell.length_a   1.000
_cell.length_b   1.000
_cell.length_c   1.000
_cell.angle_alpha   90.00
_cell.angle_beta   90.00
_cell.angle_gamma   90.00
#
_symmetry.space_group_name_H-M   'P 1'
#
loop_
_entity.id
_entity.type
_entity.pdbx_description
1 polymer ?
#
loop_
_entity_poly.entity_id
_entity_poly.type
_entity_poly.pdbx_seq_one_letter_code
_entity_poly.pdbx_strand_id
1 'polypeptide(L)'
;MSTNINEPSHVYLLDEGLELWLIVVQYSRTMNHDLLKLCDNLLPLIEQSSNNLRTCLAITQTYIFLCPDVFLPQYGKDIIKTCHYLLTDLRTEGVIVIYRLFLTVLRIAPKYSIELLRPYLVEVFKKYYEHEGFIQINQIYLQMIARILILDQVTFSMILSEMGIPDAMDKIVTSWLVDMPAVARNNEKKLLALALTSLMTVSSDIIFENFSTIMANISATLNDITNEDEQSGAKVDSLILTDDNEAEIGMMMFGYGFIDTENMQNETPHYDRCRAVCLQDPTHVIVLKDYLQNQLITLKGTIGGSE
;
A
#
# COMPACT_ATOMS: atom_id res chain seq x y z
N MET A 1 -0.20 -10.94 -31.84
CA MET A 1 -0.79 -9.73 -31.20
C MET A 1 0.36 -8.79 -30.88
N SER A 2 0.20 -7.47 -30.94
CA SER A 2 1.31 -6.52 -30.70
C SER A 2 1.92 -6.60 -29.30
N THR A 3 1.19 -7.17 -28.34
CA THR A 3 1.67 -7.45 -26.98
C THR A 3 2.53 -8.72 -26.86
N ASN A 4 2.63 -9.56 -27.90
CA ASN A 4 3.54 -10.70 -27.94
C ASN A 4 4.90 -10.28 -28.49
N ILE A 5 5.95 -10.35 -27.66
CA ILE A 5 7.33 -9.95 -28.01
C ILE A 5 7.92 -10.68 -29.22
N ASN A 6 7.38 -11.85 -29.57
CA ASN A 6 7.86 -12.66 -30.69
C ASN A 6 7.23 -12.28 -32.04
N GLU A 7 6.23 -11.40 -32.04
CA GLU A 7 5.52 -11.00 -33.25
C GLU A 7 6.12 -9.72 -33.85
N PRO A 8 6.32 -9.63 -35.18
CA PRO A 8 6.89 -8.45 -35.81
C PRO A 8 6.12 -7.14 -35.54
N SER A 9 4.80 -7.24 -35.34
CA SER A 9 3.94 -6.10 -35.01
C SER A 9 4.29 -5.45 -33.67
N HIS A 10 4.96 -6.17 -32.77
CA HIS A 10 5.35 -5.68 -31.45
C HIS A 10 6.16 -4.38 -31.53
N VAL A 11 7.10 -4.30 -32.47
CA VAL A 11 8.02 -3.15 -32.59
C VAL A 11 7.29 -1.83 -32.86
N TYR A 12 6.13 -1.89 -33.52
CA TYR A 12 5.44 -0.68 -34.01
C TYR A 12 4.11 -0.40 -33.33
N LEU A 13 3.50 -1.38 -32.68
CA LEU A 13 2.12 -1.31 -32.16
C LEU A 13 2.03 -1.69 -30.68
N LEU A 14 3.17 -1.77 -29.98
CA LEU A 14 3.19 -2.16 -28.57
C LEU A 14 2.44 -1.13 -27.72
N ASP A 15 2.74 0.15 -27.87
CA ASP A 15 2.19 1.20 -27.01
C ASP A 15 0.67 1.26 -27.13
N GLU A 16 0.13 1.29 -28.35
CA GLU A 16 -1.32 1.23 -28.60
C GLU A 16 -1.92 -0.11 -28.14
N GLY A 17 -1.16 -1.20 -28.25
CA GLY A 17 -1.56 -2.51 -27.78
C GLY A 17 -1.70 -2.58 -26.26
N LEU A 18 -0.78 -1.97 -25.52
CA LEU A 18 -0.81 -1.89 -24.06
C LEU A 18 -1.91 -0.97 -23.56
N GLU A 19 -2.12 0.19 -24.21
CA GLU A 19 -3.21 1.10 -23.89
C GLU A 19 -4.58 0.41 -24.10
N LEU A 20 -4.77 -0.23 -25.25
CA LEU A 20 -6.00 -0.98 -25.52
C LEU A 20 -6.19 -2.12 -24.51
N TRP A 21 -5.12 -2.85 -24.20
CA TRP A 21 -5.18 -3.93 -23.22
C TRP A 21 -5.62 -3.40 -21.85
N LEU A 22 -5.00 -2.33 -21.36
CA LEU A 22 -5.37 -1.71 -20.09
C LEU A 22 -6.87 -1.34 -20.07
N ILE A 23 -7.35 -0.65 -21.09
CA ILE A 23 -8.76 -0.25 -21.22
C ILE A 23 -9.69 -1.48 -21.23
N VAL A 24 -9.34 -2.53 -21.97
CA VAL A 24 -10.15 -3.75 -22.04
C VAL A 24 -10.29 -4.39 -20.66
N VAL A 25 -9.21 -4.50 -19.88
CA VAL A 25 -9.27 -5.09 -18.53
C VAL A 25 -10.02 -4.16 -17.56
N GLN A 26 -9.88 -2.84 -17.72
CA GLN A 26 -10.61 -1.87 -16.91
C GLN A 26 -12.13 -1.99 -17.09
N TYR A 27 -12.60 -2.17 -18.33
CA TYR A 27 -14.02 -2.33 -18.66
C TYR A 27 -14.54 -3.77 -18.53
N SER A 28 -13.67 -4.73 -18.28
CA SER A 28 -14.06 -6.11 -18.03
C SER A 28 -14.71 -6.24 -16.66
N ARG A 29 -15.92 -6.83 -16.60
CA ARG A 29 -16.64 -7.09 -15.34
C ARG A 29 -16.16 -8.36 -14.63
N THR A 30 -15.73 -9.35 -15.41
CA THR A 30 -15.29 -10.65 -14.91
C THR A 30 -14.10 -11.15 -15.71
N MET A 31 -13.27 -11.97 -15.08
CA MET A 31 -12.19 -12.67 -15.78
C MET A 31 -12.77 -13.69 -16.79
N ASN A 32 -12.10 -13.85 -17.93
CA ASN A 32 -12.40 -14.90 -18.91
C ASN A 32 -11.09 -15.54 -19.40
N HIS A 33 -11.20 -16.64 -20.14
CA HIS A 33 -10.05 -17.41 -20.59
C HIS A 33 -9.09 -16.60 -21.48
N ASP A 34 -9.61 -15.78 -22.38
CA ASP A 34 -8.78 -15.01 -23.33
C ASP A 34 -8.02 -13.89 -22.63
N LEU A 35 -8.66 -13.21 -21.66
CA LEU A 35 -8.01 -12.22 -20.81
C LEU A 35 -6.94 -12.85 -19.92
N LEU A 36 -7.18 -14.04 -19.38
CA LEU A 36 -6.20 -14.75 -18.57
C LEU A 36 -4.99 -15.17 -19.43
N LYS A 37 -5.23 -15.72 -20.62
CA LYS A 37 -4.17 -16.09 -21.56
C LYS A 37 -3.31 -14.89 -21.99
N LEU A 38 -3.90 -13.70 -22.06
CA LEU A 38 -3.16 -12.49 -22.41
C LEU A 38 -2.07 -12.16 -21.37
N CYS A 39 -2.28 -12.52 -20.09
CA CYS A 39 -1.30 -12.37 -19.01
C CYS A 39 0.02 -13.10 -19.25
N ASP A 40 0.04 -14.14 -20.09
CA ASP A 40 1.27 -14.87 -20.44
C ASP A 40 2.31 -13.95 -21.11
N ASN A 41 1.87 -12.82 -21.67
CA ASN A 41 2.77 -11.81 -22.24
C ASN A 41 3.31 -10.82 -21.19
N LEU A 42 2.73 -10.72 -19.99
CA LEU A 42 3.11 -9.70 -19.00
C LEU A 42 4.55 -9.85 -18.55
N LEU A 43 4.98 -11.06 -18.18
CA LEU A 43 6.31 -11.26 -17.62
C LEU A 43 7.42 -10.91 -18.63
N PRO A 44 7.40 -11.42 -19.88
CA PRO A 44 8.38 -11.00 -20.89
C PRO A 44 8.36 -9.50 -21.19
N LEU A 45 7.17 -8.88 -21.18
CA LEU A 45 7.05 -7.43 -21.37
C LEU A 45 7.68 -6.65 -20.22
N ILE A 46 7.46 -7.05 -18.96
CA ILE A 46 8.07 -6.40 -17.79
C ILE A 46 9.60 -6.55 -17.82
N GLU A 47 10.11 -7.72 -18.19
CA GLU A 47 11.56 -7.98 -18.28
C GLU A 47 12.28 -7.13 -19.32
N GLN A 48 11.62 -6.86 -20.46
CA GLN A 48 12.23 -6.14 -21.59
C GLN A 48 11.91 -4.65 -21.62
N SER A 49 10.92 -4.19 -20.86
CA SER A 49 10.42 -2.81 -20.95
C SER A 49 11.14 -1.87 -20.00
N SER A 50 11.87 -0.91 -20.57
CA SER A 50 12.29 0.31 -19.85
C SER A 50 11.25 1.42 -19.94
N ASN A 51 10.69 1.65 -21.14
CA ASN A 51 9.75 2.74 -21.40
C ASN A 51 8.30 2.40 -21.00
N ASN A 52 7.92 1.12 -21.12
CA ASN A 52 6.55 0.65 -20.91
C ASN A 52 6.31 0.01 -19.54
N LEU A 53 7.32 0.02 -18.66
CA LEU A 53 7.24 -0.61 -17.34
C LEU A 53 6.03 -0.10 -16.56
N ARG A 54 5.78 1.21 -16.56
CA ARG A 54 4.64 1.81 -15.86
C ARG A 54 3.31 1.23 -16.35
N THR A 55 3.11 1.16 -17.67
CA THR A 55 1.88 0.65 -18.27
C THR A 55 1.72 -0.86 -18.03
N CYS A 56 2.80 -1.64 -18.14
CA CYS A 56 2.78 -3.07 -17.82
C CYS A 56 2.41 -3.34 -16.35
N LEU A 57 2.92 -2.54 -15.42
CA LEU A 57 2.58 -2.65 -14.00
C LEU A 57 1.18 -2.11 -13.69
N ALA A 58 0.67 -1.14 -14.44
CA ALA A 58 -0.74 -0.72 -14.37
C ALA A 58 -1.70 -1.83 -14.86
N ILE A 59 -1.37 -2.52 -15.95
CA ILE A 59 -2.13 -3.69 -16.42
C ILE A 59 -2.09 -4.79 -15.36
N THR A 60 -0.90 -5.09 -14.82
CA THR A 60 -0.71 -6.06 -13.73
C THR A 60 -1.61 -5.72 -12.54
N GLN A 61 -1.58 -4.47 -12.08
CA GLN A 61 -2.47 -4.01 -11.02
C GLN A 61 -3.94 -4.22 -11.36
N THR A 62 -4.36 -3.88 -12.58
CA THR A 62 -5.77 -4.00 -13.01
C THR A 62 -6.24 -5.46 -12.96
N TYR A 63 -5.36 -6.41 -13.32
CA TYR A 63 -5.62 -7.84 -13.16
C TYR A 63 -5.70 -8.30 -11.70
N ILE A 64 -4.82 -7.79 -10.83
CA ILE A 64 -4.86 -8.08 -9.39
C ILE A 64 -6.20 -7.62 -8.81
N PHE A 65 -6.72 -6.46 -9.22
CA PHE A 65 -8.07 -6.03 -8.83
C PHE A 65 -9.18 -6.89 -9.44
N LEU A 66 -9.02 -7.37 -10.68
CA LEU A 66 -10.05 -8.14 -11.39
C LEU A 66 -10.21 -9.57 -10.86
N CYS A 67 -9.13 -10.25 -10.50
CA CYS A 67 -9.16 -11.65 -10.06
C CYS A 67 -7.96 -12.01 -9.17
N PRO A 68 -7.84 -11.45 -7.96
CA PRO A 68 -6.67 -11.64 -7.11
C PRO A 68 -6.38 -13.12 -6.82
N ASP A 69 -7.43 -13.90 -6.55
CA ASP A 69 -7.34 -15.33 -6.19
C ASP A 69 -6.89 -16.25 -7.33
N VAL A 70 -6.92 -15.77 -8.58
CA VAL A 70 -6.45 -16.52 -9.75
C VAL A 70 -5.11 -15.97 -10.21
N PHE A 71 -5.00 -14.64 -10.33
CA PHE A 71 -3.83 -13.99 -10.88
C PHE A 71 -2.60 -14.12 -9.98
N LEU A 72 -2.75 -13.88 -8.66
CA LEU A 72 -1.60 -13.87 -7.74
C LEU A 72 -0.98 -15.26 -7.55
N PRO A 73 -1.74 -16.36 -7.42
CA PRO A 73 -1.17 -17.71 -7.39
C PRO A 73 -0.47 -18.11 -8.69
N GLN A 74 -0.99 -17.68 -9.84
CA GLN A 74 -0.47 -18.10 -11.15
C GLN A 74 0.73 -17.28 -11.62
N TYR A 75 0.69 -15.95 -11.47
CA TYR A 75 1.69 -15.03 -12.04
C TYR A 75 2.45 -14.23 -10.99
N GLY A 76 1.90 -14.12 -9.77
CA GLY A 76 2.41 -13.20 -8.75
C GLY A 76 3.86 -13.45 -8.36
N LYS A 77 4.27 -14.71 -8.17
CA LYS A 77 5.63 -15.05 -7.75
C LYS A 77 6.70 -14.56 -8.74
N ASP A 78 6.50 -14.86 -10.02
CA ASP A 78 7.48 -14.52 -11.05
C ASP A 78 7.49 -13.01 -11.33
N ILE A 79 6.32 -12.36 -11.35
CA ILE A 79 6.23 -10.90 -11.51
C ILE A 79 6.94 -10.18 -10.36
N ILE A 80 6.67 -10.54 -9.11
CA ILE A 80 7.29 -9.89 -7.94
C ILE A 80 8.81 -10.11 -7.95
N LYS A 81 9.26 -11.33 -8.28
CA LYS A 81 10.69 -11.64 -8.40
C LYS A 81 11.36 -10.82 -9.49
N THR A 82 10.75 -10.70 -10.66
CA THR A 82 11.27 -9.89 -11.77
C THR A 82 11.28 -8.41 -11.41
N CYS A 83 10.21 -7.88 -10.82
CA CYS A 83 10.18 -6.51 -10.31
C CYS A 83 11.32 -6.26 -9.33
N HIS A 84 11.55 -7.19 -8.39
CA HIS A 84 12.64 -7.06 -7.44
C HIS A 84 14.02 -7.04 -8.13
N TYR A 85 14.25 -7.90 -9.13
CA TYR A 85 15.48 -7.88 -9.92
C TYR A 85 15.68 -6.53 -10.62
N LEU A 86 14.63 -5.94 -11.19
CA LEU A 86 14.70 -4.65 -11.87
C LEU A 86 15.06 -3.50 -10.92
N LEU A 87 14.78 -3.60 -9.61
CA LEU A 87 15.11 -2.54 -8.65
C LEU A 87 16.60 -2.19 -8.60
N THR A 88 17.49 -3.10 -9.00
CA THR A 88 18.94 -2.86 -8.95
C THR A 88 19.45 -1.91 -10.03
N ASP A 89 18.70 -1.71 -11.11
CA ASP A 89 19.14 -0.95 -12.30
C ASP A 89 18.08 0.07 -12.79
N LEU A 90 17.14 0.43 -11.90
CA LEU A 90 16.10 1.41 -12.22
C LEU A 90 16.43 2.79 -11.66
N ARG A 91 16.05 3.82 -12.43
CA ARG A 91 15.93 5.19 -11.92
C ARG A 91 14.84 5.26 -10.86
N THR A 92 14.91 6.29 -10.01
CA THR A 92 13.98 6.57 -8.90
C THR A 92 12.50 6.38 -9.28
N GLU A 93 12.07 6.89 -10.44
CA GLU A 93 10.68 6.74 -10.91
C GLU A 93 10.26 5.28 -11.09
N GLY A 94 11.12 4.43 -11.65
CA GLY A 94 10.86 3.01 -11.81
C GLY A 94 10.79 2.28 -10.46
N VAL A 95 11.67 2.65 -9.53
CA VAL A 95 11.68 2.12 -8.16
C VAL A 95 10.37 2.46 -7.43
N ILE A 96 9.90 3.71 -7.54
CA ILE A 96 8.62 4.16 -6.96
C ILE A 96 7.45 3.35 -7.52
N VAL A 97 7.40 3.16 -8.84
CA VAL A 97 6.36 2.41 -9.54
C VAL A 97 6.29 0.96 -9.05
N ILE A 98 7.44 0.30 -8.87
CA ILE A 98 7.50 -1.09 -8.38
C ILE A 98 7.03 -1.19 -6.92
N TYR A 99 7.55 -0.36 -6.02
CA TYR A 99 7.14 -0.47 -4.62
C TYR A 99 5.67 -0.05 -4.41
N ARG A 100 5.13 0.84 -5.25
CA ARG A 100 3.68 1.13 -5.26
C ARG A 100 2.86 -0.09 -5.66
N LEU A 101 3.32 -0.91 -6.62
CA LEU A 101 2.68 -2.18 -6.92
C LEU A 101 2.73 -3.12 -5.71
N PHE A 102 3.87 -3.22 -5.00
CA PHE A 102 3.97 -4.07 -3.80
C PHE A 102 3.00 -3.61 -2.69
N LEU A 103 2.87 -2.30 -2.47
CA LEU A 103 1.84 -1.74 -1.58
C LEU A 103 0.42 -2.10 -2.02
N THR A 104 0.13 -2.05 -3.32
CA THR A 104 -1.17 -2.46 -3.86
C THR A 104 -1.45 -3.94 -3.60
N VAL A 105 -0.45 -4.81 -3.75
CA VAL A 105 -0.60 -6.25 -3.46
C VAL A 105 -0.89 -6.49 -1.97
N LEU A 106 -0.20 -5.77 -1.07
CA LEU A 106 -0.47 -5.78 0.38
C LEU A 106 -1.90 -5.34 0.74
N ARG A 107 -2.48 -4.43 -0.04
CA ARG A 107 -3.86 -3.94 0.15
C ARG A 107 -4.90 -4.98 -0.25
N ILE A 108 -4.74 -5.56 -1.44
CA ILE A 108 -5.79 -6.37 -2.06
C ILE A 108 -5.85 -7.77 -1.48
N ALA A 109 -4.69 -8.39 -1.20
CA ALA A 109 -4.63 -9.75 -0.69
C ALA A 109 -3.72 -9.86 0.56
N PRO A 110 -4.06 -9.20 1.69
CA PRO A 110 -3.16 -9.05 2.83
C PRO A 110 -2.50 -10.35 3.32
N LYS A 111 -3.27 -11.42 3.48
CA LYS A 111 -2.75 -12.72 3.96
C LYS A 111 -1.75 -13.35 2.98
N TYR A 112 -2.12 -13.42 1.70
CA TYR A 112 -1.28 -14.03 0.66
C TYR A 112 -0.07 -13.16 0.31
N SER A 113 -0.25 -11.85 0.27
CA SER A 113 0.77 -10.87 -0.12
C SER A 113 1.94 -10.81 0.86
N ILE A 114 1.72 -11.01 2.16
CA ILE A 114 2.78 -11.08 3.16
C ILE A 114 3.74 -12.23 2.84
N GLU A 115 3.20 -13.42 2.55
CA GLU A 115 4.00 -14.59 2.15
C GLU A 115 4.71 -14.36 0.82
N LEU A 116 3.99 -13.80 -0.17
CA LEU A 116 4.52 -13.52 -1.51
C LEU A 116 5.71 -12.54 -1.47
N LEU A 117 5.61 -11.49 -0.66
CA LEU A 117 6.63 -10.44 -0.54
C LEU A 117 7.72 -10.76 0.49
N ARG A 118 7.52 -11.78 1.34
CA ARG A 118 8.42 -12.11 2.46
C ARG A 118 9.91 -12.13 2.10
N PRO A 119 10.36 -12.70 0.96
CA PRO A 119 11.78 -12.72 0.60
C PRO A 119 12.44 -11.34 0.50
N TYR A 120 11.65 -10.28 0.32
CA TYR A 120 12.10 -8.92 0.04
C TYR A 120 11.83 -7.94 1.19
N LEU A 121 11.00 -8.32 2.18
CA LEU A 121 10.61 -7.41 3.26
C LEU A 121 11.76 -7.05 4.20
N VAL A 122 12.71 -7.96 4.46
CA VAL A 122 13.89 -7.66 5.28
C VAL A 122 14.72 -6.54 4.66
N GLU A 123 14.87 -6.53 3.34
CA GLU A 123 15.59 -5.45 2.63
C GLU A 123 14.84 -4.12 2.73
N VAL A 124 13.52 -4.11 2.63
CA VAL A 124 12.70 -2.90 2.81
C VAL A 124 12.91 -2.29 4.21
N PHE A 125 12.91 -3.13 5.24
CA PHE A 125 13.15 -2.67 6.62
C PHE A 125 14.58 -2.16 6.80
N LYS A 126 15.58 -2.83 6.22
CA LYS A 126 16.99 -2.39 6.25
C LYS A 126 17.19 -1.06 5.56
N LYS A 127 16.64 -0.88 4.35
CA LYS A 127 16.75 0.39 3.61
C LYS A 127 16.09 1.54 4.34
N TYR A 128 14.92 1.31 4.96
CA TYR A 128 14.30 2.31 5.81
C TYR A 128 15.17 2.62 7.04
N TYR A 129 15.65 1.60 7.74
CA TYR A 129 16.56 1.75 8.88
C TYR A 129 17.84 2.53 8.53
N GLU A 130 18.41 2.31 7.35
CA GLU A 130 19.60 3.02 6.86
C GLU A 130 19.29 4.49 6.54
N HIS A 131 18.02 4.85 6.32
CA HIS A 131 17.59 6.15 5.79
C HIS A 131 18.26 6.52 4.47
N GLU A 132 18.65 5.51 3.69
CA GLU A 132 19.33 5.69 2.43
C GLU A 132 18.31 5.81 1.29
N GLY A 133 18.36 6.94 0.58
CA GLY A 133 17.59 7.15 -0.64
C GLY A 133 16.75 8.41 -0.63
N PHE A 134 15.85 8.49 -1.61
CA PHE A 134 14.97 9.65 -1.79
C PHE A 134 13.82 9.61 -0.78
N ILE A 135 13.44 10.77 -0.25
CA ILE A 135 12.35 10.93 0.74
C ILE A 135 11.07 10.19 0.31
N GLN A 136 10.71 10.30 -0.97
CA GLN A 136 9.53 9.64 -1.53
C GLN A 136 9.59 8.11 -1.46
N ILE A 137 10.79 7.52 -1.60
CA ILE A 137 10.98 6.06 -1.48
C ILE A 137 10.94 5.66 0.01
N ASN A 138 11.58 6.43 0.89
CA ASN A 138 11.52 6.18 2.34
C ASN A 138 10.08 6.20 2.86
N GLN A 139 9.25 7.13 2.37
CA GLN A 139 7.82 7.16 2.69
C GLN A 139 7.08 5.88 2.24
N ILE A 140 7.47 5.30 1.10
CA ILE A 140 6.88 4.04 0.62
C ILE A 140 7.33 2.87 1.50
N TYR A 141 8.61 2.81 1.88
CA TYR A 141 9.09 1.80 2.83
C TYR A 141 8.35 1.88 4.16
N LEU A 142 8.19 3.09 4.69
CA LEU A 142 7.46 3.31 5.93
C LEU A 142 6.00 2.86 5.84
N GLN A 143 5.32 3.13 4.72
CA GLN A 143 3.97 2.62 4.48
C GLN A 143 3.92 1.09 4.41
N MET A 144 4.91 0.44 3.80
CA MET A 144 4.99 -1.02 3.77
C MET A 144 5.18 -1.58 5.19
N ILE A 145 6.11 -1.02 5.96
CA ILE A 145 6.37 -1.38 7.37
C ILE A 145 5.09 -1.24 8.20
N ALA A 146 4.41 -0.09 8.11
CA ALA A 146 3.17 0.18 8.82
C ALA A 146 2.05 -0.80 8.44
N ARG A 147 1.93 -1.16 7.15
CA ARG A 147 0.96 -2.17 6.70
C ARG A 147 1.27 -3.54 7.26
N ILE A 148 2.52 -3.99 7.22
CA ILE A 148 2.90 -5.28 7.81
C ILE A 148 2.56 -5.30 9.30
N LEU A 149 2.86 -4.24 10.04
CA LEU A 149 2.55 -4.12 11.46
C LEU A 149 1.04 -4.22 11.76
N ILE A 150 0.20 -3.53 10.99
CA ILE A 150 -1.27 -3.58 11.17
C ILE A 150 -1.83 -4.96 10.78
N LEU A 151 -1.31 -5.56 9.72
CA LEU A 151 -1.83 -6.81 9.17
C LEU A 151 -1.39 -8.04 9.99
N ASP A 152 -0.13 -8.07 10.44
CA ASP A 152 0.44 -9.18 11.19
C ASP A 152 1.65 -8.72 12.03
N GLN A 153 1.39 -8.44 13.31
CA GLN A 153 2.42 -8.05 14.28
C GLN A 153 3.50 -9.13 14.47
N VAL A 154 3.16 -10.41 14.32
CA VAL A 154 4.14 -11.50 14.46
C VAL A 154 5.13 -11.44 13.31
N THR A 155 4.64 -11.25 12.08
CA THR A 155 5.52 -11.05 10.93
C THR A 155 6.39 -9.81 11.05
N PHE A 156 5.84 -8.68 11.53
CA PHE A 156 6.63 -7.49 11.81
C PHE A 156 7.80 -7.79 12.77
N SER A 157 7.53 -8.45 13.91
CA SER A 157 8.57 -8.82 14.88
C SER A 157 9.58 -9.82 14.32
N MET A 158 9.15 -10.80 13.52
CA MET A 158 10.05 -11.75 12.87
C MET A 158 11.00 -11.05 11.90
N ILE A 159 10.52 -10.13 11.08
CA ILE A 159 11.35 -9.37 10.13
C ILE A 159 12.40 -8.54 10.88
N LEU A 160 12.01 -7.85 11.95
CA LEU A 160 12.96 -7.12 12.81
C LEU A 160 14.05 -8.03 13.37
N SER A 161 13.69 -9.24 13.82
CA SER A 161 14.66 -10.22 14.29
C SER A 161 15.59 -10.72 13.17
N GLU A 162 15.06 -10.95 11.97
CA GLU A 162 15.80 -11.38 10.78
C GLU A 162 16.79 -10.32 10.27
N MET A 163 16.58 -9.04 10.60
CA MET A 163 17.56 -7.99 10.29
C MET A 163 18.90 -8.24 10.99
N GLY A 164 18.89 -8.88 12.17
CA GLY A 164 20.09 -9.13 12.98
C GLY A 164 20.72 -7.87 13.57
N ILE A 165 19.94 -6.78 13.67
CA ILE A 165 20.39 -5.46 14.13
C ILE A 165 19.75 -5.17 15.50
N PRO A 166 20.54 -5.02 16.59
CA PRO A 166 20.00 -4.90 17.95
C PRO A 166 19.07 -3.71 18.18
N ASP A 167 19.34 -2.58 17.55
CA ASP A 167 18.63 -1.30 17.69
C ASP A 167 17.63 -1.04 16.55
N ALA A 168 17.30 -2.07 15.75
CA ALA A 168 16.43 -1.92 14.58
C ALA A 168 15.07 -1.29 14.92
N MET A 169 14.41 -1.79 15.96
CA MET A 169 13.12 -1.29 16.40
C MET A 169 13.21 0.18 16.84
N ASP A 170 14.23 0.52 17.63
CA ASP A 170 14.43 1.87 18.15
C ASP A 170 14.65 2.87 17.02
N LYS A 171 15.61 2.59 16.13
CA LYS A 171 15.90 3.48 15.01
C LYS A 171 14.72 3.61 14.04
N ILE A 172 14.03 2.50 13.72
CA ILE A 172 12.86 2.55 12.82
C ILE A 172 11.74 3.40 13.43
N VAL A 173 11.43 3.23 14.72
CA VAL A 173 10.36 4.01 15.38
C VAL A 173 10.76 5.47 15.54
N THR A 174 11.97 5.76 16.01
CA THR A 174 12.42 7.15 16.20
C THR A 174 12.46 7.92 14.87
N SER A 175 12.96 7.30 13.81
CA SER A 175 12.92 7.88 12.48
C SER A 175 11.52 8.02 11.90
N TRP A 176 10.64 7.03 12.11
CA TRP A 176 9.23 7.14 11.73
C TRP A 176 8.62 8.39 12.33
N LEU A 177 8.83 8.62 13.63
CA LEU A 177 8.28 9.77 14.33
C LEU A 177 8.76 11.11 13.77
N VAL A 178 9.99 11.15 13.22
CA VAL A 178 10.56 12.32 12.54
C VAL A 178 10.01 12.49 11.12
N ASP A 179 9.84 11.40 10.38
CA ASP A 179 9.42 11.43 8.97
C ASP A 179 7.92 11.68 8.79
N MET A 180 7.09 11.19 9.72
CA MET A 180 5.63 11.19 9.61
C MET A 180 5.01 12.59 9.40
N PRO A 181 5.46 13.67 10.07
CA PRO A 181 4.96 15.02 9.81
C PRO A 181 5.14 15.51 8.36
N ALA A 182 6.12 14.99 7.63
CA ALA A 182 6.41 15.38 6.25
C ALA A 182 5.57 14.63 5.20
N VAL A 183 4.79 13.62 5.60
CA VAL A 183 3.87 12.91 4.70
C VAL A 183 2.77 13.88 4.29
N ALA A 184 2.50 14.03 2.99
CA ALA A 184 1.53 15.04 2.53
C ALA A 184 0.08 14.51 2.53
N ARG A 185 -0.12 13.24 2.18
CA ARG A 185 -1.48 12.69 2.00
C ARG A 185 -2.06 12.18 3.32
N ASN A 186 -3.28 12.58 3.60
CA ASN A 186 -3.97 12.27 4.85
C ASN A 186 -4.21 10.76 5.05
N ASN A 187 -4.52 10.01 3.99
CA ASN A 187 -4.68 8.56 4.06
C ASN A 187 -3.36 7.85 4.43
N GLU A 188 -2.22 8.31 3.89
CA GLU A 188 -0.91 7.80 4.26
C GLU A 188 -0.57 8.14 5.72
N LYS A 189 -0.80 9.39 6.16
CA LYS A 189 -0.64 9.77 7.57
C LYS A 189 -1.51 8.93 8.50
N LYS A 190 -2.79 8.72 8.16
CA LYS A 190 -3.72 7.93 8.96
C LYS A 190 -3.27 6.48 9.07
N LEU A 191 -2.81 5.85 7.99
CA LEU A 191 -2.19 4.52 8.03
C LEU A 191 -1.04 4.48 9.05
N LEU A 192 -0.15 5.46 9.01
CA LEU A 192 0.98 5.53 9.94
C LEU A 192 0.51 5.73 11.39
N ALA A 193 -0.47 6.60 11.62
CA ALA A 193 -1.04 6.84 12.94
C ALA A 193 -1.72 5.60 13.52
N LEU A 194 -2.48 4.85 12.70
CA LEU A 194 -3.10 3.58 13.10
C LEU A 194 -2.04 2.56 13.52
N ALA A 195 -0.94 2.45 12.76
CA ALA A 195 0.13 1.52 13.08
C ALA A 195 0.87 1.91 14.38
N LEU A 196 1.19 3.19 14.58
CA LEU A 196 1.75 3.68 15.86
C LEU A 196 0.79 3.45 17.03
N THR A 197 -0.50 3.66 16.82
CA THR A 197 -1.54 3.40 17.82
C THR A 197 -1.54 1.93 18.24
N SER A 198 -1.32 1.00 17.30
CA SER A 198 -1.23 -0.44 17.60
C SER A 198 0.00 -0.83 18.43
N LEU A 199 1.06 -0.02 18.42
CA LEU A 199 2.27 -0.26 19.23
C LEU A 199 2.11 0.19 20.68
N MET A 200 1.17 1.10 20.99
CA MET A 200 1.08 1.69 22.33
C MET A 200 0.79 0.68 23.44
N THR A 201 0.16 -0.45 23.12
CA THR A 201 -0.11 -1.54 24.08
C THR A 201 1.02 -2.56 24.17
N VAL A 202 2.08 -2.43 23.36
CA VAL A 202 3.24 -3.30 23.40
C VAL A 202 4.13 -2.88 24.57
N SER A 203 4.43 -3.81 25.47
CA SER A 203 5.39 -3.61 26.57
C SER A 203 6.82 -3.48 26.02
N SER A 204 7.22 -2.26 25.71
CA SER A 204 8.53 -1.93 25.16
C SER A 204 9.00 -0.58 25.68
N ASP A 205 10.22 -0.53 26.23
CA ASP A 205 10.82 0.70 26.76
C ASP A 205 10.91 1.77 25.67
N ILE A 206 11.22 1.38 24.43
CA ILE A 206 11.28 2.27 23.26
C ILE A 206 9.95 2.99 23.04
N ILE A 207 8.83 2.27 23.16
CA ILE A 207 7.49 2.84 22.97
C ILE A 207 7.13 3.76 24.13
N PHE A 208 7.51 3.38 25.36
CA PHE A 208 7.26 4.19 26.55
C PHE A 208 8.07 5.50 26.53
N GLU A 209 9.36 5.44 26.21
CA GLU A 209 10.24 6.60 26.10
C GLU A 209 9.77 7.59 25.02
N ASN A 210 9.21 7.08 23.92
CA ASN A 210 8.70 7.88 22.82
C ASN A 210 7.19 8.19 22.89
N PHE A 211 6.51 7.85 23.99
CA PHE A 211 5.05 7.94 24.10
C PHE A 211 4.50 9.34 23.80
N SER A 212 5.18 10.39 24.28
CA SER A 212 4.76 11.78 24.07
C SER A 212 4.81 12.17 22.59
N THR A 213 5.87 11.80 21.87
CA THR A 213 6.03 12.05 20.44
C THR A 213 5.05 11.23 19.61
N ILE A 214 4.80 9.97 19.99
CA ILE A 214 3.76 9.13 19.38
C ILE A 214 2.39 9.81 19.48
N MET A 215 2.00 10.24 20.69
CA MET A 215 0.74 10.93 20.92
C MET A 215 0.65 12.25 20.16
N ALA A 216 1.74 13.01 20.06
CA ALA A 216 1.78 14.24 19.29
C ALA A 216 1.50 13.99 17.79
N ASN A 217 2.14 12.98 17.19
CA ASN A 217 1.93 12.62 15.78
C ASN A 217 0.52 12.09 15.51
N ILE A 218 -0.02 11.25 16.40
CA ILE A 218 -1.41 10.78 16.29
C ILE A 218 -2.39 11.95 16.42
N SER A 219 -2.16 12.87 17.36
CA SER A 219 -3.02 14.04 17.57
C SER A 219 -2.97 15.01 16.38
N ALA A 220 -1.79 15.25 15.81
CA ALA A 220 -1.65 16.04 14.59
C ALA A 220 -2.42 15.41 13.43
N THR A 221 -2.32 14.08 13.28
CA THR A 221 -3.08 13.35 12.26
C THR A 221 -4.59 13.47 12.49
N LEU A 222 -5.05 13.33 13.74
CA LEU A 222 -6.46 13.53 14.08
C LEU A 222 -6.94 14.94 13.69
N ASN A 223 -6.15 15.97 13.94
CA ASN A 223 -6.50 17.34 13.53
C ASN A 223 -6.57 17.49 12.00
N ASP A 224 -5.68 16.84 11.25
CA ASP A 224 -5.65 16.91 9.79
C ASP A 224 -6.83 16.19 9.12
N ILE A 225 -7.41 15.18 9.78
CA ILE A 225 -8.46 14.33 9.19
C ILE A 225 -9.85 14.53 9.81
N THR A 226 -9.96 15.28 10.91
CA THR A 226 -11.26 15.52 11.55
C THR A 226 -11.99 16.69 10.90
N ASN A 227 -13.15 16.40 10.30
CA ASN A 227 -14.07 17.40 9.77
C ASN A 227 -15.31 17.51 10.66
N GLU A 228 -16.08 18.58 10.48
CA GLU A 228 -17.41 18.71 11.07
C GLU A 228 -18.46 18.28 10.04
N ASP A 229 -19.28 17.31 10.42
CA ASP A 229 -20.41 16.88 9.61
C ASP A 229 -21.42 18.02 9.48
N GLU A 230 -21.77 18.40 8.24
CA GLU A 230 -22.59 19.59 7.97
C GLU A 230 -24.00 19.49 8.55
N GLN A 231 -24.53 18.27 8.72
CA GLN A 231 -25.90 18.05 9.18
C GLN A 231 -26.01 17.99 10.71
N SER A 232 -25.07 17.31 11.36
CA SER A 232 -25.09 17.05 12.81
C SER A 232 -24.15 17.96 13.61
N GLY A 233 -23.20 18.63 12.95
CA GLY A 233 -22.09 19.34 13.60
C GLY A 233 -21.12 18.41 14.34
N ALA A 234 -21.25 17.08 14.15
CA ALA A 234 -20.40 16.11 14.81
C ALA A 234 -19.00 16.09 14.19
N LYS A 235 -17.98 15.90 15.03
CA LYS A 235 -16.61 15.69 14.56
C LYS A 235 -16.46 14.27 14.02
N VAL A 236 -16.20 14.16 12.73
CA VAL A 236 -16.09 12.90 11.99
C VAL A 236 -14.70 12.76 11.36
N ASP A 237 -14.23 11.52 11.27
CA ASP A 237 -12.99 11.18 10.55
C ASP A 237 -13.31 11.18 9.05
N SER A 238 -12.83 12.21 8.35
CA SER A 238 -13.13 12.48 6.94
C SER A 238 -12.64 11.40 5.97
N LEU A 239 -11.79 10.47 6.43
CA LEU A 239 -11.28 9.38 5.61
C LEU A 239 -12.10 8.10 5.73
N ILE A 240 -13.12 8.08 6.60
CA ILE A 240 -14.03 6.95 6.73
C ILE A 240 -14.96 6.92 5.54
N LEU A 241 -14.99 5.79 4.86
CA LEU A 241 -15.90 5.57 3.75
C LEU A 241 -17.18 4.93 4.28
N THR A 242 -18.29 5.59 4.01
CA THR A 242 -19.64 5.11 4.25
C THR A 242 -20.38 5.07 2.92
N ASP A 243 -21.55 4.41 2.89
CA ASP A 243 -22.42 4.46 1.71
C ASP A 243 -22.89 5.90 1.40
N ASP A 244 -22.87 6.79 2.40
CA ASP A 244 -23.35 8.18 2.29
C ASP A 244 -22.35 9.16 1.66
N ASN A 245 -21.03 8.85 1.64
CA ASN A 245 -19.98 9.70 1.06
C ASN A 245 -19.30 9.10 -0.17
N GLU A 246 -20.06 8.32 -0.94
CA GLU A 246 -19.59 7.56 -2.11
C GLU A 246 -18.86 8.42 -3.17
N ALA A 247 -19.26 9.69 -3.33
CA ALA A 247 -18.64 10.63 -4.27
C ALA A 247 -17.18 11.01 -3.89
N GLU A 248 -16.81 10.89 -2.61
CA GLU A 248 -15.47 11.24 -2.12
C GLU A 248 -14.46 10.09 -2.29
N ILE A 249 -14.95 8.86 -2.50
CA ILE A 249 -14.14 7.65 -2.67
C ILE A 249 -13.13 7.82 -3.81
N GLY A 250 -13.55 8.41 -4.92
CA GLY A 250 -12.66 8.69 -6.04
C GLY A 250 -11.44 9.50 -5.60
N MET A 251 -11.65 10.62 -4.91
CA MET A 251 -10.56 11.48 -4.44
C MET A 251 -9.62 10.76 -3.48
N MET A 252 -10.14 9.84 -2.66
CA MET A 252 -9.33 9.04 -1.74
C MET A 252 -8.54 7.92 -2.45
N MET A 253 -9.06 7.40 -3.56
CA MET A 253 -8.37 6.45 -4.45
C MET A 253 -7.24 7.10 -5.26
N PHE A 254 -7.16 8.43 -5.33
CA PHE A 254 -6.14 9.11 -6.11
C PHE A 254 -4.72 8.75 -5.62
N GLY A 255 -3.92 8.18 -6.52
CA GLY A 255 -2.57 7.72 -6.21
C GLY A 255 -2.51 6.46 -5.34
N TYR A 256 -3.61 5.69 -5.22
CA TYR A 256 -3.56 4.27 -4.86
C TYR A 256 -3.02 3.47 -6.04
N GLY A 257 -1.73 3.11 -5.98
CA GLY A 257 -1.08 2.38 -7.06
C GLY A 257 -1.02 3.19 -8.37
N PHE A 258 -1.59 2.66 -9.45
CA PHE A 258 -1.70 3.28 -10.78
C PHE A 258 -3.08 3.90 -11.10
N ILE A 259 -3.81 4.33 -10.06
CA ILE A 259 -5.10 4.99 -10.25
C ILE A 259 -4.87 6.50 -10.45
N ASP A 260 -5.03 6.92 -11.70
CA ASP A 260 -4.82 8.29 -12.17
C ASP A 260 -6.19 9.01 -12.29
N THR A 261 -6.19 10.35 -12.34
CA THR A 261 -7.42 11.16 -12.37
C THR A 261 -8.36 10.84 -13.54
N GLU A 262 -7.83 10.40 -14.68
CA GLU A 262 -8.63 10.04 -15.86
C GLU A 262 -9.40 8.73 -15.65
N ASN A 263 -8.84 7.79 -14.88
CA ASN A 263 -9.51 6.53 -14.50
C ASN A 263 -10.65 6.75 -13.50
N MET A 264 -10.68 7.91 -12.83
CA MET A 264 -11.67 8.27 -11.81
C MET A 264 -12.89 9.01 -12.36
N GLN A 265 -12.78 9.61 -13.56
CA GLN A 265 -13.90 10.35 -14.17
C GLN A 265 -14.92 9.42 -14.86
N ASN A 266 -14.52 8.19 -15.15
CA ASN A 266 -15.36 7.19 -15.77
C ASN A 266 -15.75 6.13 -14.72
N GLU A 267 -17.03 5.95 -14.46
CA GLU A 267 -17.58 4.86 -13.63
C GLU A 267 -17.37 3.50 -14.31
N THR A 268 -16.12 3.05 -14.34
CA THR A 268 -15.72 1.77 -14.94
C THR A 268 -15.91 0.62 -13.95
N PRO A 269 -16.11 -0.62 -14.42
CA PRO A 269 -16.06 -1.80 -13.54
C PRO A 269 -14.77 -1.90 -12.73
N HIS A 270 -13.64 -1.38 -13.22
CA HIS A 270 -12.41 -1.32 -12.44
C HIS A 270 -12.47 -0.32 -11.29
N TYR A 271 -13.11 0.85 -11.51
CA TYR A 271 -13.38 1.80 -10.45
C TYR A 271 -14.16 1.15 -9.30
N ASP A 272 -15.21 0.38 -9.61
CA ASP A 272 -15.99 -0.36 -8.61
C ASP A 272 -15.14 -1.37 -7.81
N ARG A 273 -14.23 -2.07 -8.49
CA ARG A 273 -13.31 -3.01 -7.83
C ARG A 273 -12.32 -2.30 -6.91
N CYS A 274 -11.77 -1.17 -7.35
CA CYS A 274 -10.89 -0.36 -6.52
C CYS A 274 -11.62 0.19 -5.30
N ARG A 275 -12.85 0.69 -5.49
CA ARG A 275 -13.75 1.11 -4.41
C ARG A 275 -14.00 -0.01 -3.41
N ALA A 276 -14.33 -1.21 -3.88
CA ALA A 276 -14.58 -2.37 -3.02
C ALA A 276 -13.38 -2.72 -2.12
N VAL A 277 -12.15 -2.57 -2.63
CA VAL A 277 -10.93 -2.76 -1.84
C VAL A 277 -10.74 -1.63 -0.82
N CYS A 278 -10.99 -0.37 -1.20
CA CYS A 278 -10.91 0.76 -0.27
C CYS A 278 -11.88 0.60 0.91
N LEU A 279 -13.09 0.09 0.67
CA LEU A 279 -14.09 -0.21 1.72
C LEU A 279 -13.66 -1.32 2.70
N GLN A 280 -12.51 -1.97 2.47
CA GLN A 280 -11.94 -2.98 3.35
C GLN A 280 -10.58 -2.56 3.92
N ASP A 281 -9.96 -1.48 3.43
CA ASP A 281 -8.65 -1.03 3.90
C ASP A 281 -8.78 -0.40 5.30
N PRO A 282 -7.94 -0.79 6.28
CA PRO A 282 -7.95 -0.23 7.64
C PRO A 282 -8.00 1.29 7.70
N THR A 283 -7.38 1.98 6.73
CA THR A 283 -7.33 3.43 6.63
C THR A 283 -8.72 4.06 6.45
N HIS A 284 -9.65 3.33 5.84
CA HIS A 284 -10.98 3.82 5.47
C HIS A 284 -12.11 3.23 6.30
N VAL A 285 -11.82 2.21 7.12
CA VAL A 285 -12.82 1.54 7.96
C VAL A 285 -12.59 1.73 9.45
N ILE A 286 -11.36 2.05 9.87
CA ILE A 286 -11.04 2.29 11.28
C ILE A 286 -11.07 3.78 11.58
N VAL A 287 -11.97 4.18 12.48
CA VAL A 287 -12.00 5.53 13.05
C VAL A 287 -10.79 5.71 13.97
N LEU A 288 -9.84 6.57 13.60
CA LEU A 288 -8.57 6.71 14.33
C LEU A 288 -8.79 7.12 15.79
N LYS A 289 -9.75 8.04 16.04
CA LYS A 289 -10.10 8.52 17.37
C LYS A 289 -10.54 7.37 18.29
N ASP A 290 -11.48 6.55 17.81
CA ASP A 290 -12.06 5.48 18.61
C ASP A 290 -11.03 4.37 18.84
N TYR A 291 -10.22 4.08 17.82
CA TYR A 291 -9.11 3.13 17.95
C TYR A 291 -8.07 3.59 18.97
N LEU A 292 -7.65 4.86 18.92
CA LEU A 292 -6.76 5.47 19.92
C LEU A 292 -7.34 5.34 21.33
N GLN A 293 -8.61 5.71 21.51
CA GLN A 293 -9.27 5.62 22.81
C GLN A 293 -9.26 4.18 23.35
N ASN A 294 -9.56 3.19 22.52
CA ASN A 294 -9.53 1.78 22.90
C ASN A 294 -8.13 1.30 23.29
N GLN A 295 -7.09 1.71 22.56
CA GLN A 295 -5.70 1.36 22.90
C GLN A 295 -5.27 2.00 24.22
N LEU A 296 -5.64 3.26 24.48
CA LEU A 296 -5.34 3.94 25.75
C LEU A 296 -6.05 3.30 26.94
N ILE A 297 -7.31 2.86 26.77
CA ILE A 297 -8.03 2.11 27.80
C ILE A 297 -7.32 0.78 28.10
N THR A 298 -6.88 0.08 27.05
CA THR A 298 -6.15 -1.18 27.18
C THR A 298 -4.81 -0.98 27.89
N LEU A 299 -4.05 0.05 27.50
CA LEU A 299 -2.78 0.43 28.13
C LEU A 299 -2.97 0.81 29.61
N LYS A 300 -4.04 1.53 29.95
CA LYS A 300 -4.37 1.84 31.35
C LYS A 300 -4.62 0.55 32.15
N GLY A 301 -5.28 -0.44 31.56
CA GLY A 301 -5.50 -1.74 32.19
C GLY A 301 -4.22 -2.53 32.44
N THR A 302 -3.25 -2.48 31.53
CA THR A 302 -1.97 -3.19 31.68
C THR A 302 -1.03 -2.53 32.68
N ILE A 303 -1.02 -1.20 32.76
CA ILE A 303 -0.19 -0.45 33.73
C ILE A 303 -0.85 -0.42 35.13
N GLY A 304 -2.18 -0.27 35.19
CA GLY A 304 -2.93 -0.12 36.44
C GLY A 304 -3.35 -1.42 37.15
N GLY A 305 -3.12 -2.59 36.55
CA GLY A 305 -3.42 -3.90 37.15
C GLY A 305 -2.37 -4.42 38.14
N SER A 306 -1.39 -3.57 38.49
CA SER A 306 -0.25 -3.93 39.36
C SER A 306 -0.37 -3.37 40.79
N GLU A 307 -1.56 -2.92 41.20
CA GLU A 307 -1.87 -2.50 42.58
C GLU A 307 -2.90 -3.41 43.26
#